data_AF-A0A519SEA1-F1
#
_entry.id   AF-A0A519SEA1-F1
#
_cell.length_a   1.000
_cell.length_b   1.000
_cell.length_c   1.000
_cell.angle_alpha   90.00
_cell.angle_beta   90.00
_cell.angle_gamma   90.00
#
_symmetry.space_group_name_H-M   'P 1'
#
loop_
_entity.id
_entity.type
_entity.pdbx_description
1 polymer ?
#
loop_
_entity_poly.entity_id
_entity_poly.type
_entity_poly.pdbx_seq_one_letter_code
_entity_poly.pdbx_strand_id
1 'polypeptide(L)'
;MNDLESTFLNEENFYMAFKKLNHYLKQSNEWYNPVELASFEANLSTNLSIIRTALKEGTYQPNAIEPLPFPKKSDSEGNGRIRQYFKISISDQIVWIAITNTIGVFLEPRMPSWSYGNRLFVPTWFEEQEGRLKIERGALRNSSANYYRKWNQSWPLYRRHMSMTIKIMALNRSFKSDTLETDIEREIYESEQDNNFLDNPFLNADYWKKGKRKELFWAGLDYEKFFPSINPEKIIAIIRTSIVRENGAQRDDTQVLFDTIDKMFRFPIDLSG
;
A
#
# COMPACT_ATOMS: atom_id res chain seq x y z
N MET A 1 19.29 11.46 11.67
CA MET A 1 19.08 10.48 12.77
C MET A 1 19.24 9.11 12.09
N ASN A 2 20.38 8.45 12.26
CA ASN A 2 20.77 7.28 11.44
C ASN A 2 20.37 5.92 12.03
N ASP A 3 19.65 5.93 13.15
CA ASP A 3 19.22 4.75 13.89
C ASP A 3 17.71 4.46 13.63
N LEU A 4 17.40 3.28 13.10
CA LEU A 4 16.04 2.94 12.65
C LEU A 4 15.13 2.59 13.83
N GLU A 5 15.63 1.93 14.86
CA GLU A 5 14.89 1.66 16.10
C GLU A 5 14.48 2.96 16.80
N SER A 6 15.40 3.92 16.93
CA SER A 6 15.11 5.24 17.47
C SER A 6 14.07 5.97 16.62
N THR A 7 14.11 5.80 15.30
CA THR A 7 13.10 6.35 14.37
C THR A 7 11.74 5.69 14.60
N PHE A 8 11.69 4.37 14.72
CA PHE A 8 10.46 3.62 15.00
C PHE A 8 9.84 4.05 16.33
N LEU A 9 10.63 4.07 17.41
CA LEU A 9 10.20 4.36 18.77
C LEU A 9 10.06 5.86 19.07
N ASN A 10 10.28 6.72 18.08
CA ASN A 10 10.14 8.17 18.23
C ASN A 10 8.68 8.53 18.57
N GLU A 11 8.48 9.45 19.50
CA GLU A 11 7.14 9.92 19.89
C GLU A 11 6.36 10.53 18.72
N GLU A 12 7.05 11.34 17.90
CA GLU A 12 6.49 11.97 16.72
C GLU A 12 5.99 10.91 15.72
N ASN A 13 6.70 9.78 15.57
CA ASN A 13 6.27 8.71 14.69
C ASN A 13 4.90 8.14 15.12
N PHE A 14 4.73 7.88 16.42
CA PHE A 14 3.48 7.39 17.00
C PHE A 14 2.35 8.43 16.95
N TYR A 15 2.67 9.70 17.16
CA TYR A 15 1.70 10.78 17.00
C TYR A 15 1.24 10.90 15.53
N MET A 16 2.16 10.85 14.57
CA MET A 16 1.82 10.86 13.14
C MET A 16 1.02 9.61 12.75
N ALA A 17 1.33 8.45 13.32
CA ALA A 17 0.56 7.23 13.13
C ALA A 17 -0.89 7.39 13.61
N PHE A 18 -1.11 7.97 14.79
CA PHE A 18 -2.46 8.29 15.27
C PHE A 18 -3.18 9.30 14.35
N LYS A 19 -2.50 10.37 13.90
CA LYS A 19 -3.12 11.36 12.99
C LYS A 19 -3.56 10.73 11.68
N LYS A 20 -2.74 9.83 11.11
CA LYS A 20 -3.08 9.05 9.92
C LYS A 20 -4.26 8.11 10.16
N LEU A 21 -4.27 7.40 11.29
CA LEU A 21 -5.38 6.51 11.66
C LEU A 21 -6.69 7.28 11.81
N ASN A 22 -6.69 8.35 12.60
CA ASN A 22 -7.86 9.19 12.86
C ASN A 22 -8.42 9.77 11.55
N HIS A 23 -7.53 10.24 10.66
CA HIS A 23 -7.93 10.71 9.33
C HIS A 23 -8.52 9.60 8.45
N TYR A 24 -7.87 8.43 8.42
CA TYR A 24 -8.33 7.28 7.65
C TYR A 24 -9.71 6.80 8.11
N LEU A 25 -9.91 6.58 9.42
CA LEU A 25 -11.19 6.13 9.97
C LEU A 25 -12.33 7.12 9.70
N LYS A 26 -12.06 8.43 9.79
CA LYS A 26 -13.06 9.48 9.52
C LYS A 26 -13.43 9.65 8.04
N GLN A 27 -12.56 9.25 7.11
CA GLN A 27 -12.78 9.39 5.67
C GLN A 27 -13.15 8.10 4.96
N SER A 28 -12.80 6.97 5.55
CA SER A 28 -13.08 5.65 5.01
C SER A 28 -14.48 5.19 5.42
N ASN A 29 -15.06 4.29 4.62
CA ASN A 29 -16.30 3.58 4.99
C ASN A 29 -15.99 2.33 5.83
N GLU A 30 -14.88 2.31 6.57
CA GLU A 30 -14.50 1.18 7.43
C GLU A 30 -15.28 1.24 8.74
N TRP A 31 -15.51 0.07 9.35
CA TRP A 31 -16.18 -0.02 10.63
C TRP A 31 -15.21 0.25 11.77
N TYR A 32 -15.52 1.25 12.60
CA TYR A 32 -14.79 1.52 13.84
C TYR A 32 -15.73 2.02 14.94
N ASN A 33 -15.28 1.96 16.19
CA ASN A 33 -16.01 2.50 17.33
C ASN A 33 -15.59 3.96 17.57
N PRO A 34 -16.45 4.96 17.32
CA PRO A 34 -16.10 6.37 17.50
C PRO A 34 -15.90 6.75 18.97
N VAL A 35 -16.54 6.06 19.92
CA VAL A 35 -16.38 6.30 21.36
C VAL A 35 -15.00 5.82 21.81
N GLU A 36 -14.58 4.64 21.33
CA GLU A 36 -13.24 4.11 21.59
C GLU A 36 -12.16 5.04 21.04
N LEU A 37 -12.33 5.53 19.80
CA LEU A 37 -11.41 6.50 19.19
C LEU A 37 -11.33 7.81 19.96
N ALA A 38 -12.48 8.36 20.37
CA ALA A 38 -12.53 9.60 21.15
C ALA A 38 -11.90 9.43 22.54
N SER A 39 -12.15 8.30 23.22
CA SER A 39 -11.53 7.97 24.51
C SER A 39 -10.02 7.81 24.40
N PHE A 40 -9.54 7.19 23.32
CA PHE A 40 -8.13 7.07 23.03
C PHE A 40 -7.49 8.44 22.76
N GLU A 41 -8.14 9.30 21.97
CA GLU A 41 -7.69 10.66 21.65
C GLU A 41 -7.63 11.56 22.90
N ALA A 42 -8.61 11.44 23.81
CA ALA A 42 -8.65 12.20 25.05
C ALA A 42 -7.46 11.89 25.98
N ASN A 43 -6.87 10.69 25.88
CA ASN A 43 -5.72 10.24 26.67
C ASN A 43 -4.48 9.96 25.80
N LEU A 44 -4.36 10.65 24.65
CA LEU A 44 -3.43 10.31 23.59
C LEU A 44 -1.98 10.15 24.07
N SER A 45 -1.43 11.14 24.78
CA SER A 45 -0.03 11.12 25.23
C SER A 45 0.26 9.90 26.13
N THR A 46 -0.62 9.63 27.10
CA THR A 46 -0.52 8.48 28.00
C THR A 46 -0.60 7.17 27.22
N ASN A 47 -1.60 7.02 26.34
CA ASN A 47 -1.79 5.80 25.55
C ASN A 47 -0.58 5.51 24.64
N LEU A 48 -0.07 6.54 23.95
CA LEU A 48 1.12 6.40 23.11
C LEU A 48 2.37 6.07 23.94
N SER A 49 2.51 6.66 25.13
CA SER A 49 3.61 6.37 26.05
C SER A 49 3.60 4.91 26.52
N ILE A 50 2.43 4.37 26.89
CA ILE A 50 2.25 2.97 27.29
C ILE A 50 2.69 2.04 26.16
N ILE A 51 2.19 2.26 24.93
CA ILE A 51 2.55 1.44 23.76
C ILE A 51 4.07 1.48 23.53
N ARG A 52 4.66 2.68 23.50
CA ARG A 52 6.10 2.86 23.27
C ARG A 52 6.96 2.22 24.34
N THR A 53 6.53 2.28 25.60
CA THR A 53 7.25 1.67 26.72
C THR A 53 7.22 0.15 26.60
N ALA A 54 6.04 -0.43 26.31
CA ALA A 54 5.90 -1.87 26.08
C ALA A 54 6.74 -2.36 24.89
N LEU A 55 6.86 -1.57 23.82
CA LEU A 55 7.72 -1.89 22.67
C LEU A 55 9.21 -1.85 23.05
N LYS A 56 9.64 -0.81 23.79
CA LYS A 56 11.03 -0.69 24.28
C LYS A 56 11.43 -1.82 25.19
N GLU A 57 10.51 -2.27 26.05
CA GLU A 57 10.73 -3.36 27.00
C GLU A 57 10.54 -4.75 26.37
N GLY A 58 10.10 -4.84 25.11
CA GLY A 58 9.81 -6.10 24.42
C GLY A 58 8.54 -6.81 24.89
N THR A 59 7.77 -6.19 25.80
CA THR A 59 6.57 -6.74 26.43
C THR A 59 5.29 -6.54 25.61
N TYR A 60 5.33 -5.70 24.58
CA TYR A 60 4.18 -5.48 23.70
C TYR A 60 3.71 -6.79 23.03
N GLN A 61 2.40 -7.03 23.08
CA GLN A 61 1.71 -8.12 22.40
C GLN A 61 0.48 -7.56 21.68
N PRO A 62 0.25 -7.94 20.41
CA PRO A 62 -0.98 -7.56 19.70
C PRO A 62 -2.21 -8.10 20.43
N ASN A 63 -3.29 -7.33 20.40
CA ASN A 63 -4.56 -7.77 20.99
C ASN A 63 -5.19 -8.87 20.13
N ALA A 64 -6.01 -9.71 20.76
CA ALA A 64 -6.77 -10.70 20.02
C ALA A 64 -7.74 -10.00 19.05
N ILE A 65 -7.76 -10.44 17.79
CA ILE A 65 -8.63 -9.87 16.77
C ILE A 65 -10.00 -10.53 16.84
N GLU A 66 -11.05 -9.70 16.82
CA GLU A 66 -12.44 -10.13 16.91
C GLU A 66 -12.98 -10.36 15.48
N PRO A 67 -13.43 -11.57 15.12
CA PRO A 67 -14.08 -11.81 13.84
C PRO A 67 -15.42 -11.08 13.75
N LEU A 68 -15.62 -10.28 12.71
CA LEU A 68 -16.86 -9.54 12.45
C LEU A 68 -17.48 -9.98 11.12
N PRO A 69 -18.78 -10.37 11.10
CA PRO A 69 -19.48 -10.61 9.85
C PRO A 69 -19.86 -9.27 9.20
N PHE A 70 -19.33 -9.01 8.00
CA PHE A 70 -19.72 -7.83 7.22
C PHE A 70 -20.66 -8.23 6.07
N PRO A 71 -21.92 -7.75 6.02
CA PRO A 71 -22.84 -8.08 4.95
C PRO A 71 -22.31 -7.66 3.57
N LYS A 72 -22.37 -8.57 2.61
CA LYS A 72 -22.06 -8.31 1.20
C LYS A 72 -23.34 -8.49 0.38
N LYS A 73 -23.42 -7.79 -0.76
CA LYS A 73 -24.50 -8.01 -1.74
C LYS A 73 -24.67 -9.51 -2.01
N SER A 74 -25.92 -9.97 -2.02
CA SER A 74 -26.26 -11.35 -2.34
C SER A 74 -25.64 -11.80 -3.65
N ASP A 75 -25.40 -13.10 -3.79
CA ASP A 75 -24.99 -13.66 -5.07
C ASP A 75 -26.07 -13.54 -6.16
N SER A 76 -25.77 -14.02 -7.36
CA SER A 76 -26.69 -14.08 -8.49
C SER A 76 -27.93 -14.95 -8.23
N GLU A 77 -27.88 -15.82 -7.23
CA GLU A 77 -28.96 -16.74 -6.84
C GLU A 77 -29.81 -16.19 -5.68
N GLY A 78 -29.44 -15.03 -5.14
CA GLY A 78 -30.15 -14.35 -4.04
C GLY A 78 -29.69 -14.75 -2.64
N ASN A 79 -28.69 -15.62 -2.50
CA ASN A 79 -28.19 -16.04 -1.19
C ASN A 79 -27.39 -14.91 -0.53
N GLY A 80 -27.64 -14.69 0.77
CA GLY A 80 -26.90 -13.73 1.58
C GLY A 80 -25.42 -14.10 1.65
N ARG A 81 -24.55 -13.12 1.44
CA ARG A 81 -23.09 -13.31 1.54
C ARG A 81 -22.55 -12.51 2.71
N ILE A 82 -21.66 -13.12 3.48
CA ILE A 82 -20.86 -12.42 4.48
C ILE A 82 -19.42 -12.32 4.00
N ARG A 83 -18.80 -11.17 4.23
CA ARG A 83 -17.35 -10.99 4.17
C ARG A 83 -16.83 -11.14 5.59
N GLN A 84 -15.81 -11.98 5.76
CA GLN A 84 -15.06 -12.00 6.99
C GLN A 84 -14.31 -10.68 7.15
N TYR A 85 -14.52 -10.02 8.28
CA TYR A 85 -13.83 -8.82 8.69
C TYR A 85 -13.23 -9.06 10.08
N PHE A 86 -12.30 -8.21 10.49
CA PHE A 86 -11.71 -8.30 11.82
C PHE A 86 -11.69 -6.92 12.47
N LYS A 87 -12.05 -6.87 13.74
CA LYS A 87 -11.79 -5.69 14.56
C LYS A 87 -10.35 -5.74 15.04
N ILE A 88 -9.57 -4.73 14.68
CA ILE A 88 -8.21 -4.54 15.14
C ILE A 88 -8.21 -3.41 16.18
N SER A 89 -7.54 -3.60 17.31
CA SER A 89 -7.48 -2.56 18.35
C SER A 89 -6.85 -1.27 17.81
N ILE A 90 -7.22 -0.12 18.38
CA ILE A 90 -6.63 1.17 18.00
C ILE A 90 -5.11 1.16 18.21
N SER A 91 -4.64 0.58 19.31
CA SER A 91 -3.22 0.44 19.65
C SER A 91 -2.46 -0.31 18.57
N ASP A 92 -2.97 -1.46 18.12
CA ASP A 92 -2.29 -2.28 17.10
C ASP A 92 -2.32 -1.62 15.72
N GLN A 93 -3.40 -0.91 15.38
CA GLN A 93 -3.45 -0.11 14.15
C GLN A 93 -2.40 1.02 14.17
N ILE A 94 -2.21 1.70 15.30
CA ILE A 94 -1.17 2.73 15.45
C ILE A 94 0.22 2.12 15.33
N VAL A 95 0.48 0.97 15.97
CA VAL A 95 1.77 0.26 15.86
C VAL A 95 2.05 -0.13 14.41
N TRP A 96 1.06 -0.65 13.69
CA TRP A 96 1.21 -0.98 12.27
C TRP A 96 1.55 0.26 11.43
N ILE A 97 0.85 1.37 11.64
CA ILE A 97 1.14 2.61 10.90
C ILE A 97 2.53 3.14 11.28
N ALA A 98 2.95 3.07 12.54
CA ALA A 98 4.29 3.45 12.98
C ALA A 98 5.41 2.60 12.34
N ILE A 99 5.17 1.30 12.15
CA ILE A 99 6.03 0.40 11.37
C ILE A 99 6.12 0.91 9.93
N THR A 100 4.97 1.12 9.25
CA THR A 100 4.96 1.55 7.84
C THR A 100 5.56 2.94 7.61
N ASN A 101 5.41 3.87 8.57
CA ASN A 101 6.08 5.17 8.55
C ASN A 101 7.61 5.02 8.56
N THR A 102 8.12 3.96 9.19
CA THR A 102 9.55 3.69 9.35
C THR A 102 10.11 2.95 8.13
N ILE A 103 9.42 1.92 7.66
CA ILE A 103 9.91 1.05 6.57
C ILE A 103 9.49 1.54 5.18
N GLY A 104 8.48 2.41 5.08
CA GLY A 104 7.86 2.83 3.83
C GLY A 104 8.84 3.50 2.86
N VAL A 105 9.79 4.27 3.37
CA VAL A 105 10.85 4.91 2.57
C VAL A 105 11.74 3.91 1.85
N PHE A 106 11.90 2.70 2.39
CA PHE A 106 12.67 1.63 1.75
C PHE A 106 11.80 0.82 0.79
N LEU A 107 10.54 0.54 1.14
CA LEU A 107 9.71 -0.39 0.37
C LEU A 107 8.95 0.28 -0.77
N GLU A 108 8.37 1.47 -0.55
CA GLU A 108 7.51 2.15 -1.53
C GLU A 108 8.22 2.44 -2.87
N PRO A 109 9.51 2.84 -2.90
CA PRO A 109 10.25 3.01 -4.16
C PRO A 109 10.53 1.69 -4.90
N ARG A 110 10.45 0.54 -4.22
CA ARG A 110 10.66 -0.79 -4.82
C ARG A 110 9.37 -1.43 -5.31
N MET A 111 8.22 -0.84 -4.98
CA MET A 111 6.92 -1.35 -5.41
C MET A 111 6.72 -1.12 -6.91
N PRO A 112 6.29 -2.14 -7.68
CA PRO A 112 6.12 -2.01 -9.11
C PRO A 112 5.09 -0.92 -9.46
N SER A 113 5.29 -0.25 -10.59
CA SER A 113 4.42 0.84 -11.05
C SER A 113 2.97 0.37 -11.29
N TRP A 114 2.78 -0.89 -11.68
CA TRP A 114 1.46 -1.52 -11.88
C TRP A 114 0.78 -2.00 -10.59
N SER A 115 1.34 -1.68 -9.41
CA SER A 115 0.66 -1.88 -8.12
C SER A 115 -0.05 -0.61 -7.67
N TYR A 116 -1.38 -0.62 -7.69
CA TYR A 116 -2.21 0.56 -7.40
C TYR A 116 -2.95 0.51 -6.06
N GLY A 117 -3.23 -0.70 -5.56
CA GLY A 117 -3.99 -0.91 -4.32
C GLY A 117 -3.12 -0.77 -3.08
N ASN A 118 -3.67 -0.17 -2.02
CA ASN A 118 -3.06 -0.03 -0.69
C ASN A 118 -1.59 0.49 -0.69
N ARG A 119 -1.23 1.29 -1.70
CA ARG A 119 0.07 1.97 -1.78
C ARG A 119 0.14 3.12 -0.79
N LEU A 120 1.31 3.38 -0.23
CA LEU A 120 1.49 4.53 0.66
C LEU A 120 1.26 5.84 -0.11
N PHE A 121 0.69 6.82 0.58
CA PHE A 121 0.42 8.13 -0.02
C PHE A 121 1.72 8.84 -0.43
N VAL A 122 1.82 9.14 -1.71
CA VAL A 122 2.85 10.02 -2.27
C VAL A 122 2.10 11.15 -3.01
N PRO A 123 2.37 12.43 -2.72
CA PRO A 123 1.73 13.52 -3.44
C PRO A 123 2.12 13.45 -4.92
N THR A 124 1.15 13.62 -5.80
CA THR A 124 1.32 13.58 -7.25
C THR A 124 0.49 14.71 -7.85
N TRP A 125 1.08 15.50 -8.73
CA TRP A 125 0.44 16.62 -9.40
C TRP A 125 0.86 16.68 -10.87
N PHE A 126 0.14 17.48 -11.65
CA PHE A 126 0.53 17.81 -13.01
C PHE A 126 1.12 19.22 -13.02
N GLU A 127 2.20 19.42 -13.75
CA GLU A 127 2.88 20.70 -13.94
C GLU A 127 3.09 20.95 -15.42
N GLU A 128 2.79 22.15 -15.92
CA GLU A 128 3.01 22.48 -17.32
C GLU A 128 4.44 22.98 -17.52
N GLN A 129 5.20 22.29 -18.37
CA GLN A 129 6.57 22.66 -18.74
C GLN A 129 6.64 22.70 -20.27
N GLU A 130 7.02 23.87 -20.82
CA GLU A 130 7.18 24.08 -22.27
C GLU A 130 5.94 23.70 -23.11
N GLY A 131 4.73 23.93 -22.57
CA GLY A 131 3.46 23.60 -23.24
C GLY A 131 3.10 22.11 -23.20
N ARG A 132 3.83 21.30 -22.43
CA ARG A 132 3.52 19.90 -22.14
C ARG A 132 3.14 19.73 -20.67
N LEU A 133 2.10 18.97 -20.42
CA LEU A 133 1.63 18.66 -19.08
C LEU A 133 2.45 17.49 -18.53
N LYS A 134 3.25 17.66 -17.49
CA LYS A 134 4.10 16.61 -16.90
C LYS A 134 3.60 16.12 -15.55
N ILE A 135 3.69 14.83 -15.29
CA ILE A 135 3.37 14.26 -13.96
C ILE A 135 4.58 14.36 -13.04
N GLU A 136 4.40 15.05 -11.92
CA GLU A 136 5.40 15.17 -10.87
C GLU A 136 4.99 14.40 -9.62
N ARG A 137 5.98 13.82 -8.93
CA ARG A 137 5.80 13.05 -7.70
C ARG A 137 6.67 13.65 -6.60
N GLY A 138 6.07 13.95 -5.46
CA GLY A 138 6.82 14.42 -4.30
C GLY A 138 7.48 13.27 -3.54
N ALA A 139 8.19 13.61 -2.46
CA ALA A 139 8.75 12.63 -1.55
C ALA A 139 7.67 11.94 -0.70
N LEU A 140 7.92 10.68 -0.32
CA LEU A 140 7.15 10.03 0.75
C LEU A 140 7.40 10.78 2.06
N ARG A 141 6.34 11.38 2.63
CA ARG A 141 6.42 12.15 3.88
C ARG A 141 5.45 11.61 4.91
N ASN A 142 5.94 11.43 6.14
CA ASN A 142 5.11 10.99 7.26
C ASN A 142 4.15 12.07 7.78
N SER A 143 4.37 13.34 7.43
CA SER A 143 3.50 14.46 7.83
C SER A 143 2.18 14.55 7.07
N SER A 144 1.98 13.77 6.00
CA SER A 144 0.67 13.68 5.33
C SER A 144 -0.34 12.98 6.24
N ALA A 145 -1.54 13.55 6.33
CA ALA A 145 -2.67 12.89 6.99
C ALA A 145 -3.18 11.66 6.22
N ASN A 146 -2.93 11.60 4.90
CA ASN A 146 -3.33 10.45 4.08
C ASN A 146 -2.37 9.30 4.35
N TYR A 147 -2.90 8.15 4.76
CA TYR A 147 -2.10 6.94 4.92
C TYR A 147 -1.82 6.28 3.57
N TYR A 148 -2.89 5.98 2.82
CA TYR A 148 -2.82 5.38 1.49
C TYR A 148 -3.04 6.41 0.38
N ARG A 149 -2.60 6.07 -0.85
CA ARG A 149 -2.98 6.80 -2.05
C ARG A 149 -4.48 6.91 -2.16
N LYS A 150 -4.94 8.06 -2.64
CA LYS A 150 -6.37 8.30 -2.81
C LYS A 150 -6.91 7.50 -3.99
N TRP A 151 -8.17 7.12 -3.91
CA TRP A 151 -8.87 6.42 -5.01
C TRP A 151 -8.73 7.16 -6.35
N ASN A 152 -8.88 8.49 -6.33
CA ASN A 152 -8.75 9.35 -7.51
C ASN A 152 -7.32 9.50 -8.05
N GLN A 153 -6.30 9.05 -7.32
CA GLN A 153 -4.92 8.96 -7.82
C GLN A 153 -4.68 7.60 -8.49
N SER A 154 -5.02 6.51 -7.80
CA SER A 154 -4.72 5.15 -8.24
C SER A 154 -5.65 4.63 -9.35
N TRP A 155 -6.97 4.80 -9.19
CA TRP A 155 -7.95 4.17 -10.08
C TRP A 155 -7.94 4.72 -11.52
N PRO A 156 -7.89 6.05 -11.75
CA PRO A 156 -7.79 6.57 -13.10
C PRO A 156 -6.50 6.15 -13.80
N LEU A 157 -5.37 6.14 -13.08
CA LEU A 157 -4.07 5.72 -13.62
C LEU A 157 -4.10 4.24 -14.04
N TYR A 158 -4.64 3.36 -13.18
CA TYR A 158 -4.84 1.95 -13.51
C TYR A 158 -5.63 1.76 -14.80
N ARG A 159 -6.79 2.43 -14.95
CA ARG A 159 -7.63 2.31 -16.15
C ARG A 159 -6.90 2.78 -17.41
N ARG A 160 -6.12 3.87 -17.32
CA ARG A 160 -5.28 4.35 -18.43
C ARG A 160 -4.21 3.34 -18.80
N HIS A 161 -3.46 2.81 -17.83
CA HIS A 161 -2.46 1.77 -18.09
C HIS A 161 -3.08 0.53 -18.76
N MET A 162 -4.27 0.10 -18.34
CA MET A 162 -5.00 -1.00 -18.99
C MET A 162 -5.38 -0.67 -20.44
N SER A 163 -5.97 0.51 -20.68
CA SER A 163 -6.34 0.98 -22.02
C SER A 163 -5.14 1.03 -22.96
N MET A 164 -4.06 1.68 -22.51
CA MET A 164 -2.81 1.79 -23.28
C MET A 164 -2.20 0.43 -23.56
N THR A 165 -2.15 -0.45 -22.56
CA THR A 165 -1.67 -1.83 -22.72
C THR A 165 -2.43 -2.56 -23.82
N ILE A 166 -3.76 -2.47 -23.84
CA ILE A 166 -4.59 -3.10 -24.88
C ILE A 166 -4.27 -2.52 -26.26
N LYS A 167 -4.14 -1.19 -26.38
CA LYS A 167 -3.79 -0.51 -27.65
C LYS A 167 -2.40 -0.93 -28.15
N ILE A 168 -1.40 -0.94 -27.26
CA ILE A 168 -0.02 -1.36 -27.56
C ILE A 168 0.01 -2.84 -27.94
N MET A 169 -0.71 -3.70 -27.24
CA MET A 169 -0.79 -5.12 -27.58
C MET A 169 -1.45 -5.34 -28.94
N ALA A 170 -2.52 -4.62 -29.25
CA ALA A 170 -3.27 -4.75 -30.51
C ALA A 170 -2.51 -4.20 -31.72
N LEU A 171 -1.82 -3.08 -31.57
CA LEU A 171 -1.07 -2.42 -32.65
C LEU A 171 0.40 -2.89 -32.73
N ASN A 172 0.93 -3.43 -31.64
CA ASN A 172 2.29 -3.91 -31.49
C ASN A 172 3.30 -2.86 -32.01
N ARG A 173 4.21 -3.23 -32.92
CA ARG A 173 5.22 -2.30 -33.50
C ARG A 173 4.65 -1.17 -34.36
N SER A 174 3.36 -1.18 -34.68
CA SER A 174 2.70 -0.05 -35.33
C SER A 174 2.18 0.98 -34.33
N PHE A 175 2.28 0.71 -33.03
CA PHE A 175 1.92 1.65 -31.99
C PHE A 175 2.81 2.89 -32.05
N LYS A 176 2.18 4.07 -31.98
CA LYS A 176 2.81 5.38 -31.82
C LYS A 176 2.08 6.12 -30.71
N SER A 177 2.77 6.99 -29.97
CA SER A 177 2.14 7.81 -28.91
C SER A 177 0.96 8.63 -29.43
N ASP A 178 1.00 9.10 -30.68
CA ASP A 178 -0.11 9.77 -31.37
C ASP A 178 -1.40 8.94 -31.49
N THR A 179 -1.32 7.62 -31.28
CA THR A 179 -2.49 6.73 -31.26
C THR A 179 -3.29 6.82 -29.95
N LEU A 180 -2.70 7.43 -28.92
CA LEU A 180 -3.37 7.74 -27.67
C LEU A 180 -4.25 8.98 -27.88
N GLU A 181 -5.46 8.96 -27.35
CA GLU A 181 -6.49 9.95 -27.70
C GLU A 181 -6.33 11.25 -26.91
N THR A 182 -5.75 11.15 -25.71
CA THR A 182 -5.66 12.28 -24.77
C THR A 182 -4.22 12.69 -24.52
N ASP A 183 -3.99 13.99 -24.32
CA ASP A 183 -2.67 14.51 -23.94
C ASP A 183 -2.16 13.89 -22.63
N ILE A 184 -3.07 13.59 -21.70
CA ILE A 184 -2.73 12.94 -20.43
C ILE A 184 -2.21 11.51 -20.66
N GLU A 185 -2.80 10.74 -21.57
CA GLU A 185 -2.30 9.40 -21.90
C GLU A 185 -0.94 9.46 -22.60
N ARG A 186 -0.77 10.41 -23.54
CA ARG A 186 0.51 10.66 -24.21
C ARG A 186 1.61 11.00 -23.21
N GLU A 187 1.34 11.92 -22.30
CA GLU A 187 2.28 12.26 -21.23
C GLU A 187 2.60 11.05 -20.36
N ILE A 188 1.59 10.33 -19.86
CA ILE A 188 1.85 9.16 -18.99
C ILE A 188 2.75 8.17 -19.74
N TYR A 189 2.48 7.92 -21.01
CA TYR A 189 3.29 7.03 -21.83
C TYR A 189 4.73 7.55 -21.98
N GLU A 190 4.93 8.82 -22.36
CA GLU A 190 6.25 9.44 -22.52
C GLU A 190 7.02 9.50 -21.19
N SER A 191 6.36 9.92 -20.11
CA SER A 191 6.91 9.96 -18.75
C SER A 191 7.37 8.58 -18.26
N GLU A 192 6.61 7.52 -18.56
CA GLU A 192 6.99 6.14 -18.21
C GLU A 192 8.16 5.61 -19.07
N GLN A 193 8.36 6.14 -20.29
CA GLN A 193 9.55 5.85 -21.11
C GLN A 193 10.81 6.55 -20.60
N ASP A 194 10.70 7.85 -20.26
CA ASP A 194 11.85 8.70 -19.92
C ASP A 194 12.36 8.50 -18.49
N ASN A 195 11.45 8.28 -17.53
CA ASN A 195 11.82 8.32 -16.11
C ASN A 195 12.32 6.99 -15.55
N ASN A 196 12.34 5.91 -16.34
CA ASN A 196 12.67 4.57 -15.84
C ASN A 196 11.90 4.24 -14.53
N PHE A 197 10.70 4.81 -14.33
CA PHE A 197 9.99 4.77 -13.05
C PHE A 197 9.16 3.49 -12.91
N LEU A 198 9.88 2.39 -13.16
CA LEU A 198 9.64 1.00 -12.78
C LEU A 198 8.75 0.24 -13.74
N ASP A 199 9.37 -0.12 -14.86
CA ASP A 199 9.33 -1.49 -15.38
C ASP A 199 7.97 -1.98 -15.89
N ASN A 200 6.98 -1.12 -16.17
CA ASN A 200 5.66 -1.59 -16.65
C ASN A 200 5.83 -2.24 -18.02
N PRO A 201 6.05 -3.57 -18.05
CA PRO A 201 6.62 -4.17 -19.25
C PRO A 201 5.51 -4.25 -20.30
N PHE A 202 4.25 -4.19 -19.88
CA PHE A 202 3.06 -4.16 -20.70
C PHE A 202 2.92 -2.90 -21.55
N LEU A 203 3.55 -1.79 -21.17
CA LEU A 203 3.61 -0.57 -21.99
C LEU A 203 4.78 -0.58 -22.99
N ASN A 204 5.69 -1.55 -22.90
CA ASN A 204 6.73 -1.73 -23.90
C ASN A 204 6.19 -2.57 -25.06
N ALA A 205 6.23 -2.03 -26.28
CA ALA A 205 5.77 -2.74 -27.48
C ALA A 205 6.53 -4.07 -27.71
N ASP A 206 7.84 -4.13 -27.40
CA ASP A 206 8.66 -5.32 -27.58
C ASP A 206 8.43 -6.40 -26.50
N TYR A 207 7.71 -6.09 -25.42
CA TYR A 207 7.26 -7.11 -24.45
C TYR A 207 6.30 -8.12 -25.09
N TRP A 208 5.46 -7.65 -26.02
CA TRP A 208 4.41 -8.45 -26.65
C TRP A 208 4.95 -9.23 -27.85
N LYS A 209 5.10 -10.55 -27.69
CA LYS A 209 5.57 -11.46 -28.75
C LYS A 209 4.63 -11.43 -29.97
N LYS A 210 5.21 -11.45 -31.18
CA LYS A 210 4.45 -11.61 -32.44
C LYS A 210 3.69 -12.93 -32.45
N GLY A 211 2.37 -12.86 -32.57
CA GLY A 211 1.55 -13.98 -33.00
C GLY A 211 1.13 -13.79 -34.46
N LYS A 212 1.40 -14.75 -35.35
CA LYS A 212 0.63 -14.92 -36.60
C LYS A 212 -0.75 -15.55 -36.33
N ARG A 213 -1.27 -15.40 -35.11
CA ARG A 213 -2.47 -16.11 -34.69
C ARG A 213 -3.67 -15.29 -35.14
N LYS A 214 -4.35 -15.79 -36.18
CA LYS A 214 -5.63 -15.27 -36.68
C LYS A 214 -6.81 -15.62 -35.76
N GLU A 215 -6.55 -16.39 -34.71
CA GLU A 215 -7.54 -16.90 -33.77
C GLU A 215 -7.71 -15.94 -32.59
N LEU A 216 -8.96 -15.61 -32.30
CA LEU A 216 -9.36 -14.89 -31.09
C LEU A 216 -9.25 -15.83 -29.89
N PHE A 217 -8.52 -15.41 -28.86
CA PHE A 217 -8.46 -16.13 -27.59
C PHE A 217 -9.33 -15.40 -26.56
N TRP A 218 -10.17 -16.15 -25.87
CA TRP A 218 -10.82 -15.71 -24.65
C TRP A 218 -10.01 -16.22 -23.45
N ALA A 219 -9.69 -15.34 -22.52
CA ALA A 219 -9.08 -15.70 -21.26
C ALA A 219 -10.08 -15.42 -20.14
N GLY A 220 -10.44 -16.47 -19.39
CA GLY A 220 -11.09 -16.32 -18.09
C GLY A 220 -10.03 -16.25 -17.00
N LEU A 221 -10.16 -15.29 -16.09
CA LEU A 221 -9.37 -15.28 -14.85
C LEU A 221 -10.14 -16.09 -13.80
N ASP A 222 -9.58 -17.23 -13.43
CA ASP A 222 -10.06 -18.01 -12.29
C ASP A 222 -9.51 -17.39 -11.00
N TYR A 223 -10.38 -16.70 -10.27
CA TYR A 223 -10.04 -16.08 -9.00
C TYR A 223 -10.17 -17.02 -7.80
N GLU A 224 -10.63 -18.26 -7.97
CA GLU A 224 -10.74 -19.23 -6.86
C GLU A 224 -9.37 -19.57 -6.27
N LYS A 225 -8.31 -19.49 -7.08
CA LYS A 225 -6.92 -19.68 -6.65
C LYS A 225 -6.24 -18.38 -6.20
N PHE A 226 -6.93 -17.25 -6.26
CA PHE A 226 -6.38 -15.92 -5.95
C PHE A 226 -6.49 -15.54 -4.46
N PHE A 227 -6.59 -16.54 -3.58
CA PHE A 227 -6.42 -16.38 -2.15
C PHE A 227 -5.00 -16.83 -1.78
N PRO A 228 -3.99 -15.96 -1.90
CA PRO A 228 -2.64 -16.34 -1.54
C PRO A 228 -2.61 -16.72 -0.05
N SER A 229 -2.14 -17.93 0.25
CA SER A 229 -1.63 -18.22 1.58
C SER A 229 -0.47 -17.26 1.83
N ILE A 230 -0.64 -16.31 2.73
CA ILE A 230 0.42 -15.38 3.11
C ILE A 230 1.48 -16.20 3.86
N ASN A 231 2.74 -16.08 3.45
CA ASN A 231 3.88 -16.65 4.17
C ASN A 231 4.62 -15.50 4.88
N PRO A 232 4.38 -15.29 6.19
CA PRO A 232 5.01 -14.20 6.94
C PRO A 232 6.54 -14.21 6.85
N GLU A 233 7.16 -15.40 6.91
CA GLU A 233 8.62 -15.52 6.89
C GLU A 233 9.23 -14.95 5.61
N LYS A 234 8.61 -15.25 4.46
CA LYS A 234 9.06 -14.70 3.16
C LYS A 234 8.89 -13.20 3.11
N ILE A 235 7.79 -12.66 3.62
CA ILE A 235 7.53 -11.22 3.65
C ILE A 235 8.56 -10.52 4.55
N ILE A 236 8.75 -11.02 5.77
CA ILE A 236 9.72 -10.47 6.72
C ILE A 236 11.14 -10.51 6.15
N ALA A 237 11.53 -11.61 5.50
CA ALA A 237 12.84 -11.74 4.84
C ALA A 237 13.02 -10.70 3.71
N ILE A 238 11.99 -10.47 2.87
CA ILE A 238 12.02 -9.44 1.83
C ILE A 238 12.15 -8.04 2.45
N ILE A 239 11.42 -7.76 3.54
CA ILE A 239 11.52 -6.49 4.24
C ILE A 239 12.93 -6.29 4.81
N ARG A 240 13.49 -7.30 5.50
CA ARG A 240 14.87 -7.26 6.03
C ARG A 240 15.89 -6.94 4.95
N THR A 241 15.86 -7.66 3.83
CA THR A 241 16.81 -7.45 2.72
C THR A 241 16.65 -6.09 2.03
N SER A 242 15.47 -5.47 2.10
CA SER A 242 15.20 -4.16 1.49
C SER A 242 15.61 -2.98 2.36
N ILE A 243 15.70 -3.18 3.68
CA ILE A 243 16.05 -2.14 4.66
C ILE A 243 17.56 -2.19 4.91
N VAL A 244 18.30 -1.43 4.11
CA VAL A 244 19.76 -1.32 4.17
C VAL A 244 20.19 0.10 4.53
N ARG A 245 21.44 0.26 4.99
CA ARG A 245 22.10 1.57 5.13
C ARG A 245 22.33 2.18 3.75
N GLU A 246 22.62 3.48 3.70
CA GLU A 246 22.88 4.20 2.43
C GLU A 246 24.05 3.59 1.63
N ASN A 247 25.03 3.02 2.32
CA ASN A 247 26.16 2.30 1.72
C ASN A 247 25.84 0.84 1.32
N GLY A 248 24.57 0.40 1.44
CA GLY A 248 24.12 -0.95 1.11
C GLY A 248 24.35 -2.00 2.20
N ALA A 249 24.99 -1.65 3.33
CA ALA A 249 25.19 -2.59 4.43
C ALA A 249 23.87 -2.96 5.12
N GLN A 250 23.80 -4.18 5.65
CA GLN A 250 22.68 -4.62 6.48
C GLN A 250 22.60 -3.77 7.76
N ARG A 251 21.38 -3.61 8.26
CA ARG A 251 21.08 -2.83 9.45
C ARG A 251 21.06 -3.70 10.70
N ASP A 252 21.83 -3.32 11.70
CA ASP A 252 21.90 -3.92 13.03
C ASP A 252 20.99 -3.21 14.05
N ASP A 253 20.43 -2.05 13.68
CA ASP A 253 19.55 -1.18 14.45
C ASP A 253 18.05 -1.47 14.21
N THR A 254 17.65 -2.74 14.18
CA THR A 254 16.30 -3.14 13.71
C THR A 254 15.61 -4.25 14.49
N GLN A 255 16.22 -4.75 15.56
CA GLN A 255 15.72 -5.87 16.35
C GLN A 255 14.30 -5.62 16.87
N VAL A 256 14.07 -4.50 17.59
CA VAL A 256 12.75 -4.15 18.16
C VAL A 256 11.69 -4.01 17.06
N LEU A 257 12.05 -3.38 15.94
CA LEU A 257 11.16 -3.20 14.80
C LEU A 257 10.73 -4.56 14.23
N PHE A 258 11.67 -5.47 13.98
CA PHE A 258 11.34 -6.75 13.37
C PHE A 258 10.66 -7.73 14.32
N ASP A 259 10.99 -7.70 15.61
CA ASP A 259 10.26 -8.47 16.62
C ASP A 259 8.80 -8.01 16.69
N THR A 260 8.56 -6.70 16.54
CA THR A 260 7.20 -6.16 16.47
C THR A 260 6.51 -6.57 15.17
N ILE A 261 7.18 -6.46 14.01
CA ILE A 261 6.62 -6.91 12.71
C ILE A 261 6.22 -8.39 12.77
N ASP A 262 7.07 -9.23 13.36
CA ASP A 262 6.81 -10.67 13.50
C ASP A 262 5.51 -10.94 14.28
N LYS A 263 5.33 -10.28 15.42
CA LYS A 263 4.10 -10.33 16.21
C LYS A 263 2.89 -9.82 15.43
N MET A 264 3.03 -8.72 14.70
CA MET A 264 1.95 -8.11 13.90
C MET A 264 1.51 -8.95 12.69
N PHE A 265 2.30 -9.95 12.26
CA PHE A 265 1.86 -10.94 11.27
C PHE A 265 1.14 -12.17 11.89
N ARG A 266 1.11 -12.27 13.22
CA ARG A 266 0.59 -13.44 13.97
C ARG A 266 -0.35 -13.01 15.09
N PHE A 267 -1.37 -12.22 14.74
CA PHE A 267 -2.41 -11.84 15.68
C PHE A 267 -3.08 -13.08 16.30
N PRO A 268 -3.27 -13.10 17.63
CA PRO A 268 -4.17 -14.07 18.23
C PRO A 268 -5.59 -13.79 17.74
N ILE A 269 -6.41 -14.83 17.54
CA ILE A 269 -7.82 -14.68 17.18
C ILE A 269 -8.63 -14.89 18.45
N ASP A 270 -9.58 -13.98 18.69
CA ASP A 270 -10.57 -14.20 19.74
C ASP A 270 -11.58 -15.25 19.29
N LEU A 271 -11.57 -16.40 19.98
CA LEU A 271 -12.48 -17.53 19.74
C LEU A 271 -13.55 -17.66 20.83
N SER A 272 -13.68 -16.67 21.72
CA SER A 272 -14.60 -16.72 22.88
C SER A 272 -16.07 -16.39 22.55
N GLY A 273 -16.40 -16.26 21.26
CA GLY A 273 -17.74 -15.96 20.76
C GLY A 273 -18.82 -16.97 21.16
#